data_AF-A0A0P7WN26-F1
#
_entry.id   AF-A0A0P7WN26-F1
#
_cell.length_a   1.000
_cell.length_b   1.000
_cell.length_c   1.000
_cell.angle_alpha   90.00
_cell.angle_beta   90.00
_cell.angle_gamma   90.00
#
_symmetry.space_group_name_H-M   'P 1'
#
loop_
_entity.id
_entity.type
_entity.pdbx_description
1 polymer ?
#
loop_
_entity_poly.entity_id
_entity_poly.type
_entity_poly.pdbx_seq_one_letter_code
_entity_poly.pdbx_strand_id
1 'polypeptide(L)'
;MSDQEPITDETVNVGLLAKSRDTLPRGRTVLIGIFGDQESPGALLRSSSGQVQRVKLGDDALGGKVMAIGDGAIVIASGQGTKVLKLP
;
A
#
# COMPACT_ATOMS: atom_id res chain seq x y z
N MET A 1 -27.93 4.80 -41.18
CA MET A 1 -28.29 5.61 -40.00
C MET A 1 -27.82 4.83 -38.81
N SER A 2 -26.85 5.37 -38.07
CA SER A 2 -26.01 4.64 -37.12
C SER A 2 -26.74 4.35 -35.82
N ASP A 3 -26.88 3.06 -35.49
CA ASP A 3 -27.12 2.61 -34.11
C ASP A 3 -25.81 2.75 -33.34
N GLN A 4 -25.71 3.77 -32.50
CA GLN A 4 -24.61 3.94 -31.56
C GLN A 4 -25.14 3.67 -30.16
N GLU A 5 -24.80 2.49 -29.64
CA GLU A 5 -24.98 2.16 -28.23
C GLU A 5 -24.27 3.21 -27.37
N PRO A 6 -24.92 3.80 -26.35
CA PRO A 6 -24.20 4.65 -25.42
C PRO A 6 -23.35 3.77 -24.51
N ILE A 7 -22.07 3.63 -24.85
CA ILE A 7 -21.03 3.28 -23.88
C ILE A 7 -21.01 4.37 -22.82
N THR A 8 -21.81 4.19 -21.77
CA THR A 8 -21.79 5.10 -20.63
C THR A 8 -20.54 4.74 -19.86
N ASP A 9 -19.49 5.50 -20.14
CA ASP A 9 -18.22 5.58 -19.43
C ASP A 9 -18.52 5.68 -17.94
N GLU A 10 -18.59 4.51 -17.27
CA GLU A 10 -18.42 4.42 -15.84
C GLU A 10 -16.99 4.89 -15.57
N THR A 11 -16.86 6.22 -15.54
CA THR A 11 -15.79 6.95 -14.93
C THR A 11 -15.74 6.45 -13.49
N VAL A 12 -15.03 5.33 -13.31
CA VAL A 12 -14.69 4.80 -12.01
C VAL A 12 -14.02 5.96 -11.33
N ASN A 13 -14.76 6.56 -10.41
CA ASN A 13 -14.36 7.77 -9.72
C ASN A 13 -13.26 7.32 -8.76
N VAL A 14 -12.03 7.20 -9.27
CA VAL A 14 -10.84 6.80 -8.52
C VAL A 14 -10.54 7.76 -7.37
N GLY A 15 -11.21 8.91 -7.32
CA GLY A 15 -11.23 9.82 -6.17
C GLY A 15 -12.08 9.34 -4.98
N LEU A 16 -12.97 8.36 -5.14
CA LEU A 16 -13.86 7.88 -4.07
C LEU A 16 -13.27 6.72 -3.25
N LEU A 17 -12.38 5.90 -3.82
CA LEU A 17 -11.64 4.89 -3.04
C LEU A 17 -10.60 5.51 -2.09
N ALA A 18 -10.31 6.81 -2.24
CA ALA A 18 -9.50 7.59 -1.31
C ALA A 18 -10.31 8.20 -0.14
N LYS A 19 -11.49 7.62 0.19
CA LYS A 19 -12.34 8.07 1.31
C LYS A 19 -12.58 6.99 2.36
N SER A 20 -11.55 6.25 2.73
CA SER A 20 -11.44 5.82 4.13
C SER A 20 -10.66 6.90 4.89
N ARG A 21 -11.36 7.96 5.28
CA ARG A 21 -10.96 8.79 6.44
C ARG A 21 -11.16 7.94 7.70
N ASP A 22 -10.55 6.76 7.76
CA ASP A 22 -10.26 6.19 9.05
C ASP A 22 -8.97 6.84 9.50
N THR A 23 -9.05 7.41 10.69
CA THR A 23 -8.03 8.27 11.26
C THR A 23 -6.71 7.51 11.34
N LEU A 24 -5.86 7.66 10.33
CA LEU A 24 -4.49 7.16 10.35
C LEU A 24 -3.89 7.59 11.69
N PRO A 25 -3.58 6.64 12.60
CA PRO A 25 -3.15 6.97 13.95
C PRO A 25 -1.93 7.88 13.84
N ARG A 26 -2.12 9.14 14.21
CA ARG A 26 -1.12 10.21 14.09
C ARG A 26 0.15 9.73 14.79
N GLY A 27 1.22 9.53 14.04
CA GLY A 27 2.50 9.04 14.57
C GLY A 27 2.93 7.63 14.13
N ARG A 28 2.16 6.90 13.31
CA ARG A 28 2.55 5.56 12.83
C ARG A 28 2.94 5.54 11.35
N THR A 29 3.93 4.74 11.01
CA THR A 29 4.25 4.43 9.61
C THR A 29 3.16 3.55 9.03
N VAL A 30 2.69 3.87 7.83
CA VAL A 30 1.59 3.16 7.15
C VAL A 30 1.98 2.70 5.75
N LEU A 31 1.41 1.59 5.33
CA LEU A 31 1.50 1.11 3.95
C LEU A 31 0.57 1.94 3.08
N ILE A 32 1.11 2.57 2.04
CA ILE A 32 0.34 3.40 1.10
C ILE A 32 0.29 2.83 -0.32
N GLY A 33 1.09 1.80 -0.62
CA GLY A 33 1.08 1.14 -1.91
C GLY A 33 2.06 -0.02 -1.99
N ILE A 34 1.83 -0.89 -2.98
CA ILE A 34 2.74 -1.96 -3.41
C ILE A 34 3.09 -1.69 -4.88
N PHE A 35 4.32 -1.96 -5.27
CA PHE A 35 4.84 -1.76 -6.62
C PHE A 35 5.76 -2.93 -7.01
N GLY A 36 6.16 -2.97 -8.28
CA GLY A 36 7.01 -4.02 -8.82
C GLY A 36 6.24 -5.25 -9.25
N ASP A 37 6.98 -6.25 -9.72
CA ASP A 37 6.44 -7.47 -10.30
C ASP A 37 6.35 -8.60 -9.26
N GLN A 38 5.69 -9.71 -9.61
CA GLN A 38 5.51 -10.86 -8.71
C GLN A 38 6.84 -11.45 -8.19
N GLU A 39 7.92 -11.33 -8.98
CA GLU A 39 9.25 -11.83 -8.60
C GLU A 39 10.05 -10.85 -7.73
N SER A 40 9.66 -9.56 -7.71
CA SER A 40 10.37 -8.52 -6.96
C SER A 40 9.40 -7.45 -6.45
N PRO A 41 8.46 -7.83 -5.57
CA PRO A 41 7.51 -6.89 -5.02
C PRO A 41 8.22 -5.89 -4.11
N GLY A 42 7.74 -4.65 -4.15
CA GLY A 42 8.19 -3.53 -3.33
C GLY A 42 7.00 -2.81 -2.69
N ALA A 43 7.24 -2.08 -1.61
CA ALA A 43 6.20 -1.39 -0.86
C ALA A 43 6.57 0.05 -0.58
N LEU A 44 5.55 0.90 -0.58
CA LEU A 44 5.63 2.30 -0.23
C LEU A 44 5.12 2.48 1.19
N LEU A 45 6.02 2.93 2.07
CA LEU A 45 5.73 3.24 3.45
C LEU A 45 5.75 4.73 3.66
N ARG A 46 4.68 5.28 4.19
CA ARG A 46 4.64 6.68 4.64
C ARG A 46 4.97 6.72 6.12
N SER A 47 6.07 7.38 6.49
CA SER A 47 6.44 7.61 7.88
C SER A 47 5.47 8.58 8.56
N SER A 48 5.56 8.64 9.89
CA SER A 48 4.85 9.65 10.70
C SER A 48 5.21 11.09 10.34
N SER A 49 6.43 11.34 9.85
CA SER A 49 6.88 12.64 9.34
C SER A 49 6.34 12.97 7.95
N GLY A 50 5.60 12.05 7.32
CA GLY A 50 5.04 12.21 5.98
C GLY A 50 6.00 11.86 4.85
N GLN A 51 7.23 11.44 5.17
CA GLN A 51 8.21 10.97 4.19
C GLN A 51 7.76 9.61 3.61
N VAL A 52 7.95 9.42 2.31
CA VAL A 52 7.66 8.16 1.65
C VAL A 52 8.95 7.40 1.43
N GLN A 53 9.03 6.20 2.02
CA GLN A 53 10.13 5.27 1.87
C GLN A 53 9.71 4.10 0.98
N ARG A 54 10.57 3.74 0.03
CA ARG A 54 10.47 2.50 -0.75
C ARG A 54 11.21 1.40 -0.01
N VAL A 55 10.58 0.25 0.14
CA VAL A 55 11.20 -0.95 0.73
C VAL A 55 10.92 -2.16 -0.15
N LYS A 56 11.85 -3.11 -0.16
CA LYS A 56 11.76 -4.38 -0.87
C LYS A 56 11.86 -5.54 0.10
N LEU A 57 11.64 -6.76 -0.39
CA LEU A 57 11.96 -7.98 0.36
C LEU A 57 13.41 -7.93 0.85
N GLY A 58 13.60 -8.20 2.13
CA GLY A 58 14.91 -8.15 2.78
C GLY A 58 15.35 -6.76 3.25
N ASP A 59 14.65 -5.68 2.94
CA ASP A 59 15.00 -4.36 3.47
C ASP A 59 14.61 -4.20 4.95
N ASP A 60 15.28 -3.29 5.65
CA ASP A 60 14.93 -2.93 7.02
C ASP A 60 13.84 -1.86 7.05
N ALA A 61 12.75 -2.17 7.75
CA ALA A 61 11.58 -1.31 7.92
C ALA A 61 11.00 -1.47 9.34
N LEU A 62 10.58 -0.38 9.97
CA LEU A 62 9.92 -0.40 11.29
C LEU A 62 10.66 -1.16 12.41
N GLY A 63 11.99 -1.18 12.34
CA GLY A 63 12.85 -1.89 13.29
C GLY A 63 12.88 -3.41 13.10
N GLY A 64 12.57 -3.90 11.89
CA GLY A 64 12.69 -5.30 11.50
C GLY A 64 12.98 -5.43 10.01
N LYS A 65 13.03 -6.67 9.51
CA LYS A 65 13.28 -6.99 8.11
C LYS A 65 12.00 -7.35 7.38
N VAL A 66 11.82 -6.86 6.16
CA VAL A 66 10.68 -7.19 5.30
C VAL A 66 10.81 -8.64 4.82
N MET A 67 9.83 -9.46 5.17
CA MET A 67 9.78 -10.90 4.86
C MET A 67 8.81 -11.24 3.72
N ALA A 68 7.74 -10.47 3.57
CA ALA A 68 6.76 -10.66 2.50
C ALA A 68 6.15 -9.33 2.08
N ILE A 69 5.85 -9.19 0.80
CA ILE A 69 5.11 -8.06 0.21
C ILE A 69 4.13 -8.69 -0.80
N GLY A 70 2.84 -8.45 -0.64
CA GLY A 70 1.81 -9.04 -1.51
C GLY A 70 0.41 -8.79 -0.96
N ASP A 71 -0.61 -8.97 -1.81
CA ASP A 71 -2.03 -8.91 -1.41
C ASP A 71 -2.44 -7.64 -0.64
N GLY A 72 -1.84 -6.50 -0.98
CA GLY A 72 -2.10 -5.23 -0.27
C GLY A 72 -1.54 -5.20 1.16
N ALA A 73 -0.62 -6.09 1.50
CA ALA A 73 0.02 -6.18 2.81
C ALA A 73 1.55 -6.33 2.72
N ILE A 74 2.22 -5.98 3.81
CA ILE A 74 3.62 -6.31 4.05
C ILE A 74 3.80 -6.97 5.40
N VAL A 75 4.77 -7.88 5.45
CA VAL A 75 5.15 -8.61 6.66
C VAL A 75 6.57 -8.22 7.02
N ILE A 76 6.77 -7.79 8.26
CA ILE A 76 8.04 -7.36 8.81
C ILE A 76 8.34 -8.25 10.03
N ALA A 77 9.47 -8.95 10.02
CA ALA A 77 9.96 -9.68 11.18
C ALA A 77 10.94 -8.80 11.97
N SER A 78 10.66 -8.55 13.25
CA SER A 78 11.58 -7.92 14.18
C SER A 78 11.91 -8.85 15.34
N GLY A 79 12.91 -8.50 16.14
CA GLY A 79 13.28 -9.28 17.33
C GLY A 79 12.16 -9.40 18.37
N GLN A 80 11.11 -8.57 18.29
CA GLN A 80 9.93 -8.63 19.17
C GLN A 80 8.77 -9.47 18.59
N GLY A 81 8.87 -9.94 17.34
CA GLY A 81 7.83 -10.69 16.64
C GLY A 81 7.56 -10.19 15.23
N THR A 82 6.42 -10.60 14.67
CA THR A 82 6.04 -10.27 13.29
C THR A 82 4.99 -9.16 13.28
N LYS A 83 5.25 -8.11 12.49
CA LYS A 83 4.32 -7.01 12.23
C LYS A 83 3.76 -7.15 10.83
N VAL A 84 2.44 -7.02 10.70
CA VAL A 84 1.76 -6.98 9.40
C VAL A 84 1.17 -5.59 9.21
N LEU A 85 1.54 -4.92 8.13
CA LEU A 85 0.90 -3.69 7.71
C LEU A 85 0.03 -3.99 6.49
N LYS A 86 -1.18 -3.46 6.50
CA LYS A 86 -2.13 -3.58 5.39
C LYS A 86 -2.42 -2.20 4.85
N LEU A 87 -2.79 -2.14 3.57
CA LEU A 87 -3.40 -0.96 3.00
C LEU A 87 -4.69 -0.66 3.79
N PRO A 88 -4.91 0.61 4.18
CA PRO A 88 -6.13 1.03 4.87
C PRO A 88 -7.36 0.96 3.96
#